data_AF-A0A2I0A109-F1
#
_entry.id   AF-A0A2I0A109-F1
#
_cell.length_a   1.000
_cell.length_b   1.000
_cell.length_c   1.000
_cell.angle_alpha   90.00
_cell.angle_beta   90.00
_cell.angle_gamma   90.00
#
_symmetry.space_group_name_H-M   'P 1'
#
loop_
_entity.id
_entity.type
_entity.pdbx_description
1 polymer ?
#
loop_
_entity_poly.entity_id
_entity_poly.type
_entity_poly.pdbx_seq_one_letter_code
_entity_poly.pdbx_strand_id
1 'polypeptide(L)'
;MKDSCSVVVRDLVFTDNSSWIRSRHFRVGVRVAQASNYQGLRIKEAITNRFIVKDHRGESYKKHYPPSLTDEVWRLEKIGKDGTFHKRLTAENIYTVEDFLKMHSVDQGRLRKILGIGMSDRTWEMTLNHAKTCVLGEKIYVYRGLQCDLLLNSICEVAGIVMGNLTLPPQDQLPKAQRELVQQMAKEAYDHWDMVEEMSGMLENSPLLSIFFTYISFFFISYHALMK
;
A
#
# COMPACT_ATOMS: atom_id res chain seq x y z
N MET A 1 -45.24 -29.32 -5.59
CA MET A 1 -44.19 -28.46 -4.99
C MET A 1 -43.54 -29.29 -3.89
N LYS A 2 -42.22 -29.53 -3.94
CA LYS A 2 -41.52 -30.27 -2.88
C LYS A 2 -41.12 -29.25 -1.82
N ASP A 3 -41.71 -29.34 -0.64
CA ASP A 3 -41.29 -28.55 0.51
C ASP A 3 -39.86 -28.97 0.88
N SER A 4 -38.88 -28.15 0.50
CA SER A 4 -37.50 -28.36 0.89
C SER A 4 -37.33 -27.94 2.34
N CYS A 5 -37.44 -28.90 3.25
CA CYS A 5 -37.09 -28.68 4.65
C CYS A 5 -35.57 -28.53 4.76
N SER A 6 -35.08 -27.37 5.20
CA SER A 6 -33.66 -27.10 5.41
C SER A 6 -33.40 -26.75 6.88
N VAL A 7 -32.27 -27.21 7.41
CA VAL A 7 -31.80 -26.89 8.76
C VAL A 7 -30.54 -26.07 8.62
N VAL A 8 -30.51 -24.91 9.28
CA VAL A 8 -29.36 -24.00 9.29
C VAL A 8 -28.66 -24.11 10.65
N VAL A 9 -27.38 -24.48 10.63
CA VAL A 9 -26.50 -24.40 11.80
C VAL A 9 -25.77 -23.06 11.71
N ARG A 10 -25.94 -22.20 12.72
CA ARG A 10 -25.37 -20.85 12.73
C ARG A 10 -23.99 -20.78 13.39
N ASP A 11 -23.81 -21.50 14.49
CA ASP A 11 -22.65 -21.33 15.36
C ASP A 11 -21.70 -22.54 15.28
N LEU A 12 -21.08 -22.71 14.11
CA LEU A 12 -20.00 -23.69 13.93
C LEU A 12 -18.63 -23.02 14.11
N VAL A 13 -17.89 -23.43 15.15
CA VAL A 13 -16.56 -22.90 15.44
C VAL A 13 -15.50 -23.99 15.27
N PHE A 14 -14.42 -23.65 14.56
CA PHE A 14 -13.23 -24.49 14.45
C PHE A 14 -12.16 -23.97 15.41
N THR A 15 -11.67 -24.82 16.29
CA THR A 15 -10.63 -24.48 17.27
C THR A 15 -9.21 -24.71 16.74
N ASP A 16 -9.06 -25.58 15.74
CA ASP A 16 -7.77 -25.99 15.19
C ASP A 16 -7.43 -25.26 13.90
N ASN A 17 -6.17 -24.81 13.78
CA ASN A 17 -5.64 -24.25 12.54
C ASN A 17 -5.18 -25.38 11.62
N SER A 18 -5.53 -25.28 10.33
CA SER A 18 -5.03 -26.18 9.29
C SER A 18 -3.51 -26.27 9.27
N SER A 19 -2.79 -25.23 9.70
CA SER A 19 -1.33 -25.24 9.76
C SER A 19 -0.75 -26.26 10.75
N TRP A 20 -1.48 -26.61 11.81
CA TRP A 20 -1.03 -27.51 12.88
C TRP A 20 -1.37 -28.98 12.65
N ILE A 21 -2.19 -29.29 11.64
CA ILE A 21 -2.61 -30.65 11.31
C ILE A 21 -1.92 -31.16 10.05
N ARG A 22 -1.54 -32.45 10.03
CA ARG A 22 -0.80 -33.08 8.93
C ARG A 22 -1.51 -32.97 7.58
N SER A 23 -2.85 -33.07 7.56
CA SER A 23 -3.65 -33.01 6.33
C SER A 23 -3.82 -31.60 5.77
N ARG A 24 -3.54 -30.56 6.56
CA ARG A 24 -3.72 -29.13 6.22
C ARG A 24 -5.14 -28.74 5.79
N HIS A 25 -6.12 -29.61 6.03
CA HIS A 25 -7.49 -29.46 5.55
C HIS A 25 -8.50 -30.07 6.51
N PHE A 26 -9.67 -29.43 6.58
CA PHE A 26 -10.86 -29.91 7.29
C PHE A 26 -11.96 -30.29 6.30
N ARG A 27 -12.90 -31.11 6.77
CA ARG A 27 -14.17 -31.44 6.11
C ARG A 27 -15.24 -31.48 7.18
N VAL A 28 -16.44 -30.98 6.87
CA VAL A 28 -17.62 -31.16 7.73
C VAL A 28 -18.41 -32.33 7.17
N GLY A 29 -18.63 -33.34 8.01
CA GLY A 29 -19.53 -34.44 7.73
C GLY A 29 -20.86 -34.25 8.45
N VAL A 30 -21.96 -34.52 7.76
CA VAL A 30 -23.30 -34.55 8.35
C VAL A 30 -23.87 -35.96 8.19
N ARG A 31 -24.29 -36.53 9.30
CA ARG A 31 -24.97 -37.82 9.37
C ARG A 31 -26.27 -37.70 10.14
N VAL A 32 -27.23 -38.57 9.83
CA VAL A 32 -28.47 -38.66 10.59
C VAL A 32 -28.20 -39.45 11.87
N ALA A 33 -28.47 -38.86 13.03
CA ALA A 33 -28.46 -39.60 14.29
C ALA A 33 -29.62 -40.60 14.26
N GLN A 34 -29.32 -41.90 14.21
CA GLN A 34 -30.35 -42.94 14.20
C GLN A 34 -31.07 -42.96 15.55
N ALA A 35 -32.36 -42.59 15.57
CA ALA A 35 -33.23 -42.99 16.65
C ALA A 35 -33.45 -44.51 16.54
N SER A 36 -33.44 -45.21 17.67
CA SER A 36 -33.42 -46.69 17.76
C SER A 36 -34.56 -47.40 17.00
N ASN A 37 -35.62 -46.67 16.61
CA ASN A 37 -36.83 -47.23 16.02
C ASN A 37 -37.15 -46.67 14.61
N TYR A 38 -36.22 -45.99 13.92
CA TYR A 38 -36.47 -45.48 12.57
C TYR A 38 -36.33 -46.59 11.51
N GLN A 39 -37.46 -47.14 11.05
CA GLN A 39 -37.55 -48.16 9.99
C GLN A 39 -37.68 -47.57 8.56
N GLY A 40 -37.41 -46.27 8.39
CA GLY A 40 -37.56 -45.56 7.12
C GLY A 40 -36.36 -45.72 6.15
N LEU A 41 -36.43 -45.00 5.02
CA LEU A 41 -35.37 -45.01 4.01
C LEU A 41 -34.01 -44.59 4.58
N ARG A 42 -32.95 -45.30 4.18
CA ARG A 42 -31.56 -44.98 4.58
C ARG A 42 -31.12 -43.66 3.95
N ILE A 43 -30.94 -42.65 4.79
CA ILE A 43 -30.37 -41.35 4.39
C ILE A 43 -28.84 -41.48 4.31
N LYS A 44 -28.26 -41.04 3.20
CA LYS A 44 -26.80 -41.04 3.00
C LYS A 44 -26.16 -39.85 3.72
N GLU A 45 -24.99 -40.07 4.28
CA GLU A 45 -24.16 -39.02 4.87
C GLU A 45 -23.71 -38.04 3.78
N ALA A 46 -23.55 -36.77 4.16
CA ALA A 46 -23.00 -35.73 3.32
C ALA A 46 -21.66 -35.28 3.88
N ILE A 47 -20.69 -34.99 2.99
CA ILE A 47 -19.40 -34.43 3.38
C ILE A 47 -19.08 -33.23 2.49
N THR A 48 -18.54 -32.18 3.09
CA THR A 48 -18.05 -31.03 2.30
C THR A 48 -16.78 -31.39 1.54
N ASN A 49 -16.47 -30.57 0.53
CA ASN A 49 -15.11 -30.52 -0.01
C ASN A 49 -14.10 -30.13 1.08
N ARG A 50 -12.83 -30.43 0.83
CA ARG A 50 -11.73 -29.98 1.70
C ARG A 50 -11.68 -28.45 1.76
N PHE A 51 -11.51 -27.88 2.95
CA PHE A 51 -11.27 -26.46 3.13
C PHE A 51 -10.17 -26.21 4.17
N ILE A 52 -9.59 -25.02 4.15
CA ILE A 52 -8.52 -24.60 5.06
C ILE A 52 -9.16 -23.72 6.14
N VAL A 53 -8.90 -24.05 7.39
CA VAL A 53 -9.21 -23.19 8.54
C VAL A 53 -7.93 -22.45 8.90
N LYS A 54 -7.97 -21.13 8.83
CA LYS A 54 -6.84 -20.27 9.23
C LYS A 54 -7.15 -19.65 10.58
N ASP A 55 -6.13 -19.53 11.42
CA ASP A 55 -6.20 -18.71 12.62
C ASP A 55 -6.50 -17.26 12.21
N HIS A 56 -7.44 -16.64 12.92
CA HIS A 56 -7.82 -15.24 12.76
C HIS A 56 -6.62 -14.30 12.91
N ARG A 57 -5.61 -14.68 13.74
CA ARG A 57 -4.34 -13.94 13.87
C ARG A 57 -3.61 -13.76 12.53
N GLY A 58 -3.72 -14.74 11.63
CA GLY A 58 -3.10 -14.69 10.31
C GLY A 58 -3.76 -13.67 9.38
N GLU A 59 -5.08 -13.47 9.53
CA GLU A 59 -5.81 -12.47 8.75
C GLU A 59 -5.49 -11.06 9.26
N SER A 60 -5.44 -10.85 10.59
CA SER A 60 -5.10 -9.54 11.15
C SER A 60 -3.70 -9.07 10.75
N TYR A 61 -2.74 -9.99 10.56
CA TYR A 61 -1.35 -9.66 10.19
C TYR A 61 -1.02 -9.80 8.70
N LYS A 62 -2.03 -10.04 7.87
CA LYS A 62 -1.85 -10.23 6.43
C LYS A 62 -1.24 -8.98 5.78
N LYS A 63 -0.23 -9.18 4.94
CA LYS A 63 0.34 -8.13 4.09
C LYS A 63 -0.61 -7.86 2.93
N HIS A 64 -0.85 -6.60 2.61
CA HIS A 64 -1.70 -6.22 1.48
C HIS A 64 -0.87 -6.19 0.20
N TYR A 65 -1.42 -6.66 -0.92
CA TYR A 65 -0.79 -6.60 -2.24
C TYR A 65 -1.81 -6.14 -3.29
N PRO A 66 -1.63 -4.94 -3.90
CA PRO A 66 -0.67 -3.92 -3.48
C PRO A 66 -1.05 -3.32 -2.09
N PRO A 67 -0.10 -2.72 -1.36
CA PRO A 67 -0.42 -1.95 -0.16
C PRO A 67 -1.11 -0.64 -0.54
N SER A 68 -1.93 -0.11 0.37
CA SER A 68 -2.53 1.23 0.30
C SER A 68 -1.61 2.27 0.96
N LEU A 69 -1.68 3.52 0.51
CA LEU A 69 -0.98 4.66 1.16
C LEU A 69 -1.35 4.78 2.65
N THR A 70 -2.63 4.54 2.96
CA THR A 70 -3.19 4.60 4.31
C THR A 70 -2.92 3.35 5.16
N ASP A 71 -2.31 2.32 4.58
CA ASP A 71 -1.95 1.14 5.36
C ASP A 71 -0.88 1.50 6.39
N GLU A 72 -0.97 0.91 7.58
CA GLU A 72 0.11 1.02 8.55
C GLU A 72 1.40 0.44 7.99
N VAL A 73 2.55 1.03 8.32
CA VAL A 73 3.86 0.68 7.74
C VAL A 73 4.26 -0.78 8.00
N TRP A 74 3.75 -1.39 9.07
CA TRP A 74 3.95 -2.81 9.34
C TRP A 74 3.20 -3.71 8.36
N ARG A 75 2.34 -3.21 7.46
CA ARG A 75 1.78 -3.98 6.34
C ARG A 75 2.79 -4.22 5.23
N LEU A 76 3.92 -3.51 5.23
CA LEU A 76 5.01 -3.75 4.29
C LEU A 76 5.71 -5.08 4.56
N GLU A 77 6.39 -5.60 3.54
CA GLU A 77 7.16 -6.82 3.68
C GLU A 77 8.31 -6.60 4.68
N LYS A 78 8.69 -7.66 5.40
CA LYS A 78 9.82 -7.65 6.36
C LYS A 78 9.71 -6.70 7.57
N ILE A 79 8.65 -5.91 7.67
CA ILE A 79 8.31 -5.13 8.85
C ILE A 79 7.21 -5.87 9.61
N GLY A 80 7.49 -6.38 10.81
CA GLY A 80 6.47 -7.03 11.65
C GLY A 80 5.72 -6.02 12.51
N LYS A 81 4.40 -6.23 12.73
CA LYS A 81 3.64 -5.45 13.73
C LYS A 81 4.32 -5.57 15.09
N ASP A 82 4.47 -4.43 15.77
CA ASP A 82 5.17 -4.29 17.06
C ASP A 82 6.62 -4.80 17.08
N GLY A 83 7.20 -5.09 15.91
CA GLY A 83 8.59 -5.49 15.75
C GLY A 83 9.56 -4.32 15.86
N THR A 84 10.86 -4.63 15.85
CA THR A 84 11.93 -3.63 16.01
C THR A 84 11.86 -2.52 14.97
N PHE A 85 11.68 -2.85 13.69
CA PHE A 85 11.58 -1.85 12.62
C PHE A 85 10.32 -0.99 12.74
N HIS A 86 9.18 -1.61 13.08
CA HIS A 86 7.94 -0.88 13.29
C HIS A 86 8.12 0.16 14.40
N LYS A 87 8.62 -0.25 15.58
CA LYS A 87 8.86 0.67 16.71
C LYS A 87 9.81 1.81 16.37
N ARG A 88 10.88 1.55 15.60
CA ARG A 88 11.84 2.59 15.18
C ARG A 88 11.20 3.59 14.22
N LEU A 89 10.41 3.13 13.26
CA LEU A 89 9.68 3.99 12.33
C LEU A 89 8.63 4.85 13.06
N THR A 90 7.84 4.23 13.93
CA THR A 90 6.85 4.91 14.78
C THR A 90 7.46 5.99 15.66
N ALA A 91 8.67 5.76 16.21
CA ALA A 91 9.38 6.75 17.02
C ALA A 91 9.82 8.00 16.23
N GLU A 92 9.90 7.89 14.90
CA GLU A 92 10.24 8.97 13.97
C GLU A 92 9.00 9.46 13.21
N ASN A 93 7.80 9.19 13.73
CA ASN A 93 6.50 9.56 13.17
C ASN A 93 6.21 8.97 11.77
N ILE A 94 6.78 7.81 11.44
CA ILE A 94 6.49 7.08 10.20
C ILE A 94 5.51 5.97 10.54
N TYR A 95 4.21 6.23 10.35
CA TYR A 95 3.13 5.32 10.74
C TYR A 95 2.54 4.57 9.56
N THR A 96 2.49 5.20 8.39
CA THR A 96 1.82 4.69 7.20
C THR A 96 2.80 4.36 6.07
N VAL A 97 2.30 3.66 5.03
CA VAL A 97 3.04 3.44 3.78
C VAL A 97 3.33 4.76 3.07
N GLU A 98 2.41 5.73 3.13
CA GLU A 98 2.61 7.08 2.62
C GLU A 98 3.80 7.77 3.33
N ASP A 99 3.83 7.77 4.66
CA ASP A 99 4.93 8.38 5.43
C ASP A 99 6.29 7.75 5.07
N PHE A 100 6.30 6.42 4.93
CA PHE A 100 7.50 5.67 4.56
C PHE A 100 8.00 6.06 3.17
N LEU A 101 7.09 6.16 2.19
CA LEU A 101 7.43 6.55 0.82
C LEU A 101 7.83 8.02 0.74
N LYS A 102 7.16 8.93 1.45
CA LYS A 102 7.56 10.35 1.55
C LYS A 102 8.97 10.51 2.08
N MET A 103 9.27 9.86 3.21
CA MET A 103 10.63 9.88 3.77
C MET A 103 11.64 9.26 2.81
N HIS A 104 11.29 8.20 2.09
CA HIS A 104 12.18 7.61 1.08
C HIS A 104 12.50 8.58 -0.05
N SER A 105 11.50 9.28 -0.59
CA SER A 105 11.66 10.26 -1.67
C SER A 105 12.52 11.44 -1.27
N VAL A 106 12.35 11.93 -0.04
CA VAL A 106 13.01 13.14 0.45
C VAL A 106 14.38 12.86 1.07
N ASP A 107 14.50 11.83 1.89
CA ASP A 107 15.74 11.50 2.61
C ASP A 107 15.87 9.98 2.85
N GLN A 108 16.18 9.26 1.77
CA GLN A 108 16.48 7.83 1.83
C GLN A 108 17.58 7.49 2.85
N GLY A 109 18.57 8.38 3.01
CA GLY A 109 19.70 8.19 3.93
C GLY A 109 19.23 8.17 5.39
N ARG A 110 18.37 9.13 5.77
CA ARG A 110 17.74 9.16 7.09
C ARG A 110 16.86 7.93 7.31
N LEU A 111 16.02 7.54 6.34
CA LEU A 111 15.18 6.36 6.46
C LEU A 111 16.00 5.08 6.70
N ARG A 112 17.10 4.92 5.96
CA ARG A 112 18.07 3.82 6.15
C ARG A 112 18.69 3.86 7.55
N LYS A 113 19.04 5.05 8.05
CA LYS A 113 19.59 5.21 9.41
C LYS A 113 18.59 4.84 10.50
N ILE A 114 17.31 5.19 10.34
CA ILE A 114 16.22 4.84 11.28
C ILE A 114 16.06 3.32 11.38
N LEU A 115 16.04 2.64 10.23
CA LEU A 115 15.93 1.17 10.19
C LEU A 115 17.21 0.50 10.73
N GLY A 116 18.36 1.15 10.50
CA GLY A 116 19.66 0.79 11.04
C GLY A 116 20.23 -0.49 10.48
N ILE A 117 21.38 -0.91 11.04
CA ILE A 117 22.19 -2.06 10.56
C ILE A 117 21.40 -3.39 10.55
N GLY A 118 20.36 -3.50 11.38
CA GLY A 118 19.52 -4.69 11.44
C GLY A 118 18.78 -4.99 10.13
N MET A 119 18.59 -3.99 9.26
CA MET A 119 17.95 -4.17 7.96
C MET A 119 19.02 -4.35 6.87
N SER A 120 19.24 -5.60 6.44
CA SER A 120 20.14 -5.89 5.32
C SER A 120 19.63 -5.27 4.01
N ASP A 121 20.53 -5.04 3.05
CA ASP A 121 20.17 -4.46 1.74
C ASP A 121 19.09 -5.26 1.01
N ARG A 122 19.20 -6.58 1.03
CA ARG A 122 18.17 -7.46 0.45
C ARG A 122 16.81 -7.26 1.13
N THR A 123 16.79 -7.09 2.44
CA THR A 123 15.56 -6.87 3.22
C THR A 123 14.95 -5.51 2.92
N TRP A 124 15.80 -4.49 2.83
CA TRP A 124 15.42 -3.16 2.38
C TRP A 124 14.80 -3.18 1.00
N GLU A 125 15.44 -3.82 0.01
CA GLU A 125 14.94 -3.92 -1.36
C GLU A 125 13.57 -4.60 -1.42
N MET A 126 13.38 -5.72 -0.72
CA MET A 126 12.07 -6.38 -0.65
C MET A 126 10.99 -5.46 -0.07
N THR A 127 11.32 -4.72 1.00
CA THR A 127 10.39 -3.79 1.65
C THR A 127 10.02 -2.64 0.72
N LEU A 128 11.04 -2.04 0.10
CA LEU A 128 10.87 -0.89 -0.77
C LEU A 128 10.15 -1.25 -2.07
N ASN A 129 10.52 -2.37 -2.70
CA ASN A 129 9.84 -2.84 -3.90
C ASN A 129 8.38 -3.13 -3.62
N HIS A 130 8.07 -3.73 -2.47
CA HIS A 130 6.69 -3.92 -2.05
C HIS A 130 5.95 -2.58 -1.86
N ALA A 131 6.55 -1.63 -1.15
CA ALA A 131 5.96 -0.29 -0.98
C ALA A 131 5.71 0.41 -2.32
N LYS A 132 6.63 0.28 -3.28
CA LYS A 132 6.51 0.84 -4.64
C LYS A 132 5.43 0.19 -5.51
N THR A 133 4.87 -0.96 -5.11
CA THR A 133 3.66 -1.51 -5.77
C THR A 133 2.39 -0.74 -5.40
N CYS A 134 2.45 0.16 -4.40
CA CYS A 134 1.34 1.01 -4.00
C CYS A 134 0.84 1.90 -5.15
N VAL A 135 -0.47 2.07 -5.24
CA VAL A 135 -1.10 2.96 -6.22
C VAL A 135 -1.16 4.37 -5.62
N LEU A 136 -0.41 5.32 -6.20
CA LEU A 136 -0.18 6.66 -5.64
C LEU A 136 -1.34 7.66 -5.91
N GLY A 137 -2.29 7.28 -6.76
CA GLY A 137 -3.34 8.17 -7.26
C GLY A 137 -2.82 9.19 -8.28
N GLU A 138 -3.69 10.13 -8.66
CA GLU A 138 -3.41 11.15 -9.68
C GLU A 138 -3.23 12.56 -9.08
N LYS A 139 -3.14 12.65 -7.76
CA LYS A 139 -3.01 13.93 -7.07
C LYS A 139 -1.63 14.53 -7.31
N ILE A 140 -1.63 15.78 -7.75
CA ILE A 140 -0.45 16.62 -7.87
C ILE A 140 -0.57 17.77 -6.89
N TYR A 141 0.55 18.09 -6.26
CA TYR A 141 0.70 19.08 -5.23
C TYR A 141 1.70 20.13 -5.69
N VAL A 142 1.49 21.39 -5.32
CA VAL A 142 2.35 22.51 -5.70
C VAL A 142 2.99 23.09 -4.44
N TYR A 143 4.31 23.12 -4.41
CA TYR A 143 5.07 23.87 -3.41
C TYR A 143 5.74 25.07 -4.07
N ARG A 144 5.35 26.28 -3.65
CA ARG A 144 5.82 27.52 -4.27
C ARG A 144 7.13 27.99 -3.67
N GLY A 145 8.11 28.24 -4.53
CA GLY A 145 9.41 28.77 -4.15
C GLY A 145 9.66 30.16 -4.72
N LEU A 146 10.73 30.81 -4.25
CA LEU A 146 11.13 32.14 -4.73
C LEU A 146 11.62 32.13 -6.19
N GLN A 147 12.19 31.01 -6.64
CA GLN A 147 12.81 30.87 -7.97
C GLN A 147 12.02 29.95 -8.90
N CYS A 148 11.35 28.94 -8.35
CA CYS A 148 10.53 27.98 -9.09
C CYS A 148 9.46 27.37 -8.17
N ASP A 149 8.46 26.77 -8.77
CA ASP A 149 7.45 25.94 -8.12
C ASP A 149 7.78 24.46 -8.35
N LEU A 150 7.60 23.63 -7.33
CA LEU A 150 7.70 22.18 -7.44
C LEU A 150 6.33 21.56 -7.59
N LEU A 151 6.20 20.68 -8.57
CA LEU A 151 5.08 19.75 -8.67
C LEU A 151 5.50 18.44 -7.99
N LEU A 152 4.73 18.02 -7.01
CA LEU A 152 4.97 16.83 -6.19
C LEU A 152 3.80 15.86 -6.33
N ASN A 153 4.07 14.55 -6.27
CA ASN A 153 3.01 13.56 -6.11
C ASN A 153 2.67 13.32 -4.62
N SER A 154 1.73 12.40 -4.34
CA SER A 154 1.31 12.03 -2.98
C SER A 154 2.43 11.55 -2.06
N ILE A 155 3.60 11.18 -2.59
CA ILE A 155 4.75 10.69 -1.82
C ILE A 155 5.95 11.65 -1.88
N CYS A 156 5.69 12.95 -2.10
CA CYS A 156 6.71 14.01 -2.18
C CYS A 156 7.79 13.78 -3.26
N GLU A 157 7.53 12.94 -4.26
CA GLU A 157 8.44 12.78 -5.39
C GLU A 157 8.23 13.93 -6.38
N VAL A 158 9.33 14.48 -6.90
CA VAL A 158 9.30 15.60 -7.83
C VAL A 158 8.78 15.13 -9.19
N ALA A 159 7.51 15.45 -9.43
CA ALA A 159 6.82 15.23 -10.70
C ALA A 159 7.28 16.24 -11.76
N GLY A 160 7.58 17.47 -11.37
CA GLY A 160 8.01 18.53 -12.28
C GLY A 160 8.49 19.78 -11.56
N ILE A 161 9.13 20.67 -12.31
CA ILE A 161 9.65 21.94 -11.80
C ILE A 161 9.25 23.04 -12.77
N VAL A 162 8.66 24.12 -12.26
CA VAL A 162 8.10 25.21 -13.05
C VAL A 162 8.77 26.53 -12.67
N MET A 163 9.27 27.29 -13.64
CA MET A 163 9.87 28.60 -13.44
C MET A 163 9.11 29.63 -14.27
N GLY A 164 8.22 30.38 -13.63
CA GLY A 164 7.26 31.26 -14.32
C GLY A 164 6.32 30.43 -15.22
N ASN A 165 6.42 30.63 -16.54
CA ASN A 165 5.61 29.90 -17.53
C ASN A 165 6.38 28.74 -18.20
N LEU A 166 7.59 28.42 -17.74
CA LEU A 166 8.44 27.40 -18.35
C LEU A 166 8.56 26.17 -17.43
N THR A 167 8.39 24.99 -18.01
CA THR A 167 8.72 23.72 -17.34
C THR A 167 10.19 23.41 -17.53
N LEU A 168 10.90 23.17 -16.44
CA LEU A 168 12.30 22.77 -16.48
C LEU A 168 12.44 21.27 -16.82
N PRO A 169 13.60 20.84 -17.35
CA PRO A 169 13.85 19.43 -17.60
C PRO A 169 13.83 18.62 -16.28
N PRO A 170 13.69 17.28 -16.37
CA PRO A 170 13.72 16.40 -15.21
C PRO A 170 14.94 16.66 -14.32
N GLN A 171 14.77 16.45 -13.01
CA GLN A 171 15.80 16.74 -12.01
C GLN A 171 17.17 16.14 -12.38
N ASP A 172 17.20 14.93 -12.95
CA ASP A 172 18.42 14.22 -13.37
C ASP A 172 19.16 14.82 -14.56
N GLN A 173 18.62 15.86 -15.19
CA GLN A 173 19.24 16.60 -16.30
C GLN A 173 19.65 18.02 -15.90
N LEU A 174 19.27 18.47 -14.69
CA LEU A 174 19.64 19.80 -14.21
C LEU A 174 21.12 19.89 -13.81
N PRO A 175 21.73 21.09 -13.82
CA PRO A 175 23.01 21.35 -13.18
C PRO A 175 22.98 20.98 -11.69
N LYS A 176 24.12 20.54 -11.14
CA LYS A 176 24.24 20.08 -9.75
C LYS A 176 23.66 21.06 -8.72
N ALA A 177 23.99 22.35 -8.83
CA ALA A 177 23.49 23.38 -7.90
C ALA A 177 21.95 23.50 -7.93
N GLN A 178 21.32 23.36 -9.10
CA GLN A 178 19.87 23.38 -9.22
C GLN A 178 19.24 22.10 -8.67
N ARG A 179 19.90 20.95 -8.81
CA ARG A 179 19.43 19.71 -8.17
C ARG A 179 19.43 19.81 -6.66
N GLU A 180 20.48 20.36 -6.08
CA GLU A 180 20.60 20.58 -4.63
C GLU A 180 19.49 21.53 -4.14
N LEU A 181 19.20 22.60 -4.89
CA LEU A 181 18.08 23.50 -4.61
C LEU A 181 16.73 22.75 -4.63
N VAL A 182 16.47 21.97 -5.68
CA VAL A 182 15.22 21.19 -5.80
C VAL A 182 15.08 20.17 -4.67
N GLN A 183 16.16 19.49 -4.30
CA GLN A 183 16.17 18.54 -3.17
C GLN A 183 15.88 19.26 -1.84
N GLN A 184 16.49 20.41 -1.62
CA GLN A 184 16.25 21.22 -0.43
C GLN A 184 14.80 21.70 -0.37
N MET A 185 14.24 22.17 -1.49
CA MET A 185 12.84 22.57 -1.58
C MET A 185 11.87 21.40 -1.37
N ALA A 186 12.15 20.21 -1.91
CA ALA A 186 11.33 19.03 -1.67
C ALA A 186 11.33 18.63 -0.19
N LYS A 187 12.45 18.81 0.50
CA LYS A 187 12.55 18.61 1.95
C LYS A 187 11.75 19.65 2.73
N GLU A 188 11.85 20.92 2.35
CA GLU A 188 11.04 21.98 2.96
C GLU A 188 9.54 21.75 2.77
N ALA A 189 9.13 21.31 1.58
CA ALA A 189 7.75 20.94 1.28
C ALA A 189 7.28 19.78 2.17
N TYR A 190 8.12 18.78 2.42
CA TYR A 190 7.83 17.68 3.32
C TYR A 190 7.71 18.13 4.78
N ASP A 191 8.64 18.97 5.25
CA ASP A 191 8.64 19.48 6.62
C ASP A 191 7.45 20.43 6.89
N HIS A 192 6.92 21.09 5.86
CA HIS A 192 5.79 22.01 5.92
C HIS A 192 4.66 21.63 4.95
N TRP A 193 4.23 20.37 5.02
CA TRP A 193 3.23 19.82 4.09
C TRP A 193 1.88 20.55 4.13
N ASP A 194 1.59 21.25 5.23
CA ASP A 194 0.41 22.12 5.39
C ASP A 194 0.42 23.35 4.47
N MET A 195 1.59 23.76 3.98
CA MET A 195 1.75 24.86 3.02
C MET A 195 1.66 24.41 1.56
N VAL A 196 1.52 23.11 1.30
CA VAL A 196 1.49 22.55 -0.05
C VAL A 196 0.06 22.54 -0.59
N GLU A 197 -0.12 23.03 -1.82
CA GLU A 197 -1.45 23.21 -2.42
C GLU A 197 -1.81 22.05 -3.38
N GLU A 198 -2.98 21.42 -3.19
CA GLU A 198 -3.46 20.39 -4.13
C GLU A 198 -3.93 21.04 -5.44
N MET A 199 -3.33 20.62 -6.56
CA MET A 199 -3.56 21.21 -7.88
C MET A 199 -4.97 20.95 -8.43
N SER A 200 -5.68 19.92 -7.96
CA SER A 200 -7.08 19.66 -8.32
C SER A 200 -8.03 20.82 -7.96
N GLY A 201 -7.64 21.71 -7.04
CA GLY A 201 -8.36 22.96 -6.72
C GLY A 201 -8.08 24.14 -7.67
N MET A 202 -7.13 24.02 -8.61
CA MET A 202 -6.65 25.11 -9.48
C MET A 202 -7.32 25.16 -10.86
N LEU A 203 -8.43 24.43 -11.05
CA LEU A 203 -9.12 24.25 -12.32
C LEU A 203 -9.84 25.51 -12.84
N GLU A 204 -9.80 26.64 -12.12
CA GLU A 204 -10.32 27.91 -12.58
C GLU A 204 -9.21 28.98 -12.59
N ASN A 205 -8.59 29.18 -13.77
CA ASN A 205 -7.79 30.36 -14.17
C ASN A 205 -6.30 30.46 -13.77
N SER A 206 -5.49 29.41 -13.94
CA SER A 206 -4.02 29.53 -13.84
C SER A 206 -3.25 29.15 -15.13
N PRO A 207 -2.13 29.83 -15.47
CA PRO A 207 -1.25 29.46 -16.58
C PRO A 207 -0.59 28.07 -16.41
N LEU A 208 -0.73 27.45 -15.24
CA LEU A 208 -0.28 26.09 -14.94
C LEU A 208 -1.16 25.01 -15.60
N LEU A 209 -2.37 25.35 -16.07
CA LEU A 209 -3.26 24.43 -16.80
C LEU A 209 -2.60 23.86 -18.06
N SER A 210 -1.92 24.70 -18.86
CA SER A 210 -1.28 24.26 -20.09
C SER A 210 -0.16 23.25 -19.81
N ILE A 211 0.60 23.48 -18.73
CA ILE A 211 1.69 22.63 -18.25
C ILE A 211 1.14 21.30 -17.69
N PHE A 212 0.01 21.35 -16.98
CA PHE A 212 -0.66 20.14 -16.46
C PHE A 212 -1.17 19.23 -17.58
N PHE A 213 -1.74 19.80 -18.65
CA PHE A 213 -2.20 19.03 -19.81
C PHE A 213 -1.04 18.41 -20.60
N THR A 214 0.10 19.10 -20.76
CA THR A 214 1.31 18.48 -21.31
C THR A 214 1.84 17.39 -20.38
N TYR A 215 1.84 17.62 -19.06
CA TYR A 215 2.31 16.63 -18.08
C TYR A 215 1.48 15.35 -18.09
N ILE A 216 0.14 15.43 -18.05
CA ILE A 216 -0.75 14.27 -18.16
C ILE A 216 -0.52 13.54 -19.48
N SER A 217 -0.39 14.29 -20.59
CA SER A 217 -0.18 13.71 -21.91
C SER A 217 1.15 12.94 -21.98
N PHE A 218 2.23 13.49 -21.43
CA PHE A 218 3.53 12.80 -21.34
C PHE A 218 3.50 11.61 -20.38
N PHE A 219 2.85 11.73 -19.22
CA PHE A 219 2.77 10.65 -18.24
C PHE A 219 1.99 9.44 -18.79
N PHE A 220 0.87 9.67 -19.48
CA PHE A 220 0.12 8.59 -20.15
C PHE A 220 0.91 7.95 -21.31
N ILE A 221 1.68 8.71 -22.08
CA ILE A 221 2.51 8.18 -23.16
C ILE A 221 3.65 7.30 -22.60
N SER A 222 4.31 7.74 -21.53
CA SER A 222 5.39 6.97 -20.88
C SER A 222 4.88 5.73 -20.15
N TYR A 223 3.74 5.78 -19.45
CA TYR A 223 3.16 4.60 -18.81
C TYR A 223 2.74 3.52 -19.82
N HIS A 224 2.26 3.91 -21.00
CA HIS A 224 1.92 2.97 -22.06
C HIS A 224 3.16 2.35 -22.75
N ALA A 225 4.29 3.05 -22.75
CA ALA A 225 5.56 2.55 -23.28
C ALA A 225 6.30 1.59 -22.33
N LEU A 226 6.11 1.73 -21.02
CA LEU A 226 6.70 0.87 -19.98
C LEU A 226 5.94 -0.45 -19.73
N MET A 227 4.74 -0.60 -20.30
CA MET A 227 3.88 -1.79 -20.15
C MET A 227 3.84 -2.66 -21.43
N LYS A 228 4.83 -2.55 -22.33
CA LYS A 228 5.03 -3.43 -23.48
C LYS A 228 6.39 -4.10 -23.45
#